data_AF-A0A7W0DU99-F1
#
_entry.id   AF-A0A7W0DU99-F1
#
_cell.length_a   1.000
_cell.length_b   1.000
_cell.length_c   1.000
_cell.angle_alpha   90.00
_cell.angle_beta   90.00
_cell.angle_gamma   90.00
#
_symmetry.space_group_name_H-M   'P 1'
#
loop_
_entity.id
_entity.type
_entity.pdbx_description
1 polymer ?
#
loop_
_entity_poly.entity_id
_entity_poly.type
_entity_poly.pdbx_seq_one_letter_code
_entity_poly.pdbx_strand_id
1 'polypeptide(L)'
;MSDALWSKLIGTVPAILWVAFAATVYFTLRGTLIQRLVPRLTAVRALGVEVELAGELLDRAQDESQTTVSATARRTALGRLEHAADVLQGGKILWVDDRPEGNTPLVELFRAAGLHVDVALSTEEATPMFRRRPYDVIISDIDRDGDQQAGIKMLRLLEQYKIDVPVLIYTGRFDPERGVDRRIFAATTAPVELVHYVIDLMERARLRSL
;
A
#
# COMPACT_ATOMS: atom_id res chain seq x y z
N MET A 1 55.21 -34.92 40.66
CA MET A 1 54.44 -34.70 39.41
C MET A 1 53.03 -34.17 39.65
N SER A 2 52.49 -34.23 40.87
CA SER A 2 51.15 -33.73 41.24
C SER A 2 51.03 -32.20 41.27
N ASP A 3 52.05 -31.49 41.76
CA ASP A 3 51.90 -30.06 42.12
C ASP A 3 51.88 -29.12 40.92
N ALA A 4 52.55 -29.51 39.82
CA ALA A 4 52.51 -28.79 38.55
C ALA A 4 51.17 -28.93 37.81
N LEU A 5 50.39 -29.97 38.13
CA LEU A 5 49.03 -30.17 37.58
C LEU A 5 48.01 -29.34 38.36
N TRP A 6 48.15 -29.24 39.68
CA TRP A 6 47.24 -28.45 40.53
C TRP A 6 47.27 -26.95 40.25
N SER A 7 48.44 -26.37 39.98
CA SER A 7 48.58 -24.95 39.65
C SER A 7 47.99 -24.59 38.28
N LYS A 8 48.18 -25.45 37.27
CA LYS A 8 47.54 -25.30 35.96
C LYS A 8 46.02 -25.47 36.05
N LEU A 9 45.55 -26.40 36.89
CA LEU A 9 44.11 -26.63 37.08
C LEU A 9 43.43 -25.38 37.66
N ILE A 10 43.98 -24.80 38.73
CA ILE A 10 43.44 -23.61 39.39
C ILE A 10 43.42 -22.39 38.44
N GLY A 11 44.44 -22.23 37.61
CA GLY A 11 44.50 -21.13 36.64
C GLY A 11 43.45 -21.21 35.52
N THR A 12 42.94 -22.42 35.20
CA THR A 12 42.01 -22.63 34.09
C THR A 12 40.54 -22.62 34.54
N VAL A 13 40.28 -22.85 35.83
CA VAL A 13 38.92 -22.87 36.40
C VAL A 13 38.13 -21.59 36.12
N PRO A 14 38.67 -20.36 36.29
CA PRO A 14 37.93 -19.14 35.99
C PRO A 14 37.53 -19.00 34.52
N ALA A 15 38.39 -19.44 33.60
CA ALA A 15 38.10 -19.41 32.16
C ALA A 15 36.98 -20.40 31.80
N ILE A 16 37.03 -21.62 32.35
CA ILE A 16 35.98 -22.62 32.16
C ILE A 16 34.65 -22.13 32.72
N LEU A 17 34.67 -21.49 33.90
CA LEU A 17 33.48 -20.92 34.52
C LEU A 17 32.87 -19.79 33.67
N TRP A 18 33.70 -18.91 33.09
CA TRP A 18 33.21 -17.87 32.17
C TRP A 18 32.59 -18.44 30.90
N VAL A 19 33.20 -19.47 30.32
CA VAL A 19 32.64 -20.15 29.14
C VAL A 19 31.32 -20.84 29.49
N ALA A 20 31.25 -21.52 30.64
CA ALA A 20 30.02 -22.17 31.11
C ALA A 20 28.92 -21.14 31.42
N PHE A 21 29.28 -19.99 32.01
CA PHE A 21 28.35 -18.89 32.26
C PHE A 21 27.84 -18.29 30.95
N ALA A 22 28.73 -17.93 30.02
CA ALA A 22 28.37 -17.38 28.72
C ALA A 22 27.50 -18.36 27.91
N ALA A 23 27.83 -19.66 27.96
CA ALA A 23 27.01 -20.70 27.36
C ALA A 23 25.63 -20.71 28.01
N THR A 24 25.54 -20.81 29.34
CA THR A 24 24.25 -20.84 30.07
C THR A 24 23.39 -19.63 29.72
N VAL A 25 23.98 -18.43 29.78
CA VAL A 25 23.34 -17.17 29.37
C VAL A 25 22.85 -17.25 27.92
N TYR A 26 23.68 -17.71 26.98
CA TYR A 26 23.28 -17.90 25.59
C TYR A 26 22.13 -18.92 25.45
N PHE A 27 22.22 -20.09 26.09
CA PHE A 27 21.19 -21.13 26.03
C PHE A 27 19.85 -20.68 26.63
N THR A 28 19.87 -19.89 27.72
CA THR A 28 18.65 -19.36 28.35
C THR A 28 18.07 -18.17 27.61
N LEU A 29 18.91 -17.27 27.09
CA LEU A 29 18.45 -16.06 26.42
C LEU A 29 18.16 -16.25 24.94
N ARG A 30 18.82 -17.20 24.23
CA ARG A 30 18.62 -17.40 22.78
C ARG A 30 17.17 -17.70 22.43
N GLY A 31 16.46 -18.50 23.22
CA GLY A 31 15.05 -18.82 22.95
C GLY A 31 14.18 -17.57 23.00
N THR A 32 14.34 -16.78 24.05
CA THR A 32 13.57 -15.55 24.29
C THR A 32 13.96 -14.41 23.33
N LEU A 33 15.26 -14.25 23.02
CA LEU A 33 15.75 -13.23 22.10
C LEU A 33 15.36 -13.56 20.65
N ILE A 34 15.56 -14.80 20.19
CA ILE A 34 15.26 -15.19 18.81
C ILE A 34 13.75 -15.08 18.55
N GLN A 35 12.90 -15.54 19.47
CA GLN A 35 11.45 -15.47 19.28
C GLN A 35 10.89 -14.04 19.27
N ARG A 36 11.57 -13.07 19.92
CA ARG A 36 11.08 -11.68 19.99
C ARG A 36 11.76 -10.72 19.01
N LEU A 37 13.04 -10.92 18.71
CA LEU A 37 13.83 -10.01 17.85
C LEU A 37 13.81 -10.43 16.38
N VAL A 38 13.79 -11.73 16.06
CA VAL A 38 13.79 -12.17 14.66
C VAL A 38 12.53 -11.71 13.91
N PRO A 39 11.30 -11.85 14.45
CA PRO A 39 10.11 -11.38 13.74
C PRO A 39 10.14 -9.87 13.46
N ARG A 40 10.69 -9.08 14.40
CA ARG A 40 10.81 -7.62 14.23
C ARG A 40 11.85 -7.24 13.20
N LEU A 41 12.99 -7.95 13.14
CA LEU A 41 14.02 -7.70 12.15
C LEU A 41 13.58 -8.11 10.74
N THR A 42 12.83 -9.21 10.61
CA THR A 42 12.26 -9.64 9.32
C THR A 42 11.16 -8.67 8.88
N ALA A 43 10.31 -8.20 9.80
CA ALA A 43 9.30 -7.18 9.50
C ALA A 43 9.94 -5.86 9.05
N VAL A 44 11.00 -5.37 9.73
CA VAL A 44 11.71 -4.15 9.32
C VAL A 44 12.35 -4.30 7.95
N ARG A 45 12.90 -5.47 7.61
CA ARG A 45 13.42 -5.73 6.25
C ARG A 45 12.32 -5.82 5.20
N ALA A 46 11.20 -6.46 5.50
CA ALA A 46 10.06 -6.53 4.60
C ALA A 46 9.51 -5.13 4.31
N LEU A 47 9.32 -4.33 5.37
CA LEU A 47 8.85 -2.95 5.29
C LEU A 47 9.84 -2.05 4.52
N GLY A 48 11.15 -2.21 4.74
CA GLY A 48 12.16 -1.49 3.97
C GLY A 48 12.17 -1.82 2.47
N VAL A 49 11.96 -3.08 2.11
CA VAL A 49 11.85 -3.54 0.71
C VAL A 49 10.53 -3.04 0.09
N GLU A 50 9.43 -3.08 0.83
CA GLU A 50 8.13 -2.57 0.39
C GLU A 50 8.18 -1.06 0.16
N VAL A 51 8.88 -0.29 1.00
CA VAL A 51 9.04 1.16 0.83
C VAL A 51 9.91 1.50 -0.38
N GLU A 52 11.00 0.76 -0.62
CA GLU A 52 11.85 0.96 -1.80
C GLU A 52 11.08 0.64 -3.09
N LEU A 53 10.36 -0.49 -3.11
CA LEU A 53 9.48 -0.87 -4.21
C LEU A 53 8.37 0.16 -4.43
N ALA A 54 7.71 0.61 -3.36
CA ALA A 54 6.67 1.64 -3.45
C ALA A 54 7.21 2.95 -4.01
N GLY A 55 8.44 3.33 -3.63
CA GLY A 55 9.13 4.48 -4.16
C GLY A 55 9.39 4.37 -5.66
N GLU A 56 9.93 3.23 -6.11
CA GLU A 56 10.20 2.96 -7.52
C GLU A 56 8.93 2.92 -8.37
N LEU A 57 7.86 2.27 -7.88
CA LEU A 57 6.57 2.22 -8.57
C LEU A 57 5.93 3.60 -8.69
N LEU A 58 6.04 4.42 -7.63
CA LEU A 58 5.54 5.78 -7.67
C LEU A 58 6.34 6.65 -8.64
N ASP A 59 7.66 6.44 -8.77
CA ASP A 59 8.49 7.13 -9.77
C ASP A 59 8.09 6.76 -11.20
N ARG A 60 7.91 5.46 -11.48
CA ARG A 60 7.43 5.02 -12.80
C ARG A 60 6.05 5.60 -13.14
N ALA A 61 5.15 5.66 -12.17
CA ALA A 61 3.84 6.31 -12.36
C ALA A 61 3.96 7.81 -12.69
N GLN A 62 4.95 8.49 -12.09
CA GLN A 62 5.22 9.90 -12.38
C GLN A 62 5.80 10.09 -13.78
N ASP A 63 6.71 9.22 -14.20
CA ASP A 63 7.30 9.25 -15.55
C ASP A 63 6.26 9.04 -16.66
N GLU A 64 5.21 8.26 -16.38
CA GLU A 64 4.07 8.06 -17.27
C GLU A 64 3.05 9.22 -17.24
N SER A 65 3.07 10.05 -16.20
CA SER A 65 2.20 11.22 -16.06
C SER A 65 2.81 12.48 -16.69
N GLN A 66 1.95 13.37 -17.20
CA GLN A 66 2.37 14.68 -17.72
C GLN A 66 2.57 15.73 -16.61
N THR A 67 2.33 15.37 -15.35
CA THR A 67 2.32 16.33 -14.23
C THR A 67 3.64 16.32 -13.46
N THR A 68 4.33 17.45 -13.39
CA THR A 68 5.57 17.57 -12.59
C THR A 68 5.24 17.63 -11.10
N VAL A 69 5.73 16.65 -10.33
CA VAL A 69 5.57 16.61 -8.87
C VAL A 69 6.88 16.89 -8.15
N SER A 70 6.81 17.64 -7.04
CA SER A 70 7.99 17.95 -6.23
C SER A 70 8.51 16.72 -5.47
N ALA A 71 9.83 16.63 -5.26
CA ALA A 71 10.45 15.58 -4.44
C ALA A 71 9.93 15.55 -3.00
N THR A 72 9.42 16.67 -2.48
CA THR A 72 8.78 16.74 -1.16
C THR A 72 7.41 16.08 -1.17
N ALA A 73 6.57 16.37 -2.16
CA ALA A 73 5.25 15.74 -2.30
C ALA A 73 5.37 14.22 -2.45
N ARG A 74 6.34 13.75 -3.25
CA ARG A 74 6.68 12.32 -3.36
C ARG A 74 7.02 11.70 -2.00
N ARG A 75 7.95 12.30 -1.24
CA ARG A 75 8.34 11.80 0.08
C ARG A 75 7.17 11.75 1.05
N THR A 76 6.29 12.76 1.01
CA THR A 76 5.08 12.79 1.83
C THR A 76 4.11 11.67 1.46
N ALA A 77 3.93 11.37 0.16
CA ALA A 77 3.07 10.26 -0.27
C ALA A 77 3.57 8.91 0.21
N LEU A 78 4.87 8.63 0.07
CA LEU A 78 5.46 7.38 0.54
C LEU A 78 5.37 7.25 2.06
N GLY A 79 5.69 8.31 2.81
CA GLY A 79 5.58 8.29 4.27
C GLY A 79 4.15 8.09 4.75
N ARG A 80 3.16 8.63 4.03
CA ARG A 80 1.73 8.37 4.33
C ARG A 80 1.32 6.95 3.99
N LEU A 81 1.78 6.40 2.86
CA LEU A 81 1.49 5.02 2.47
C LEU A 81 2.03 4.03 3.51
N GLU A 82 3.26 4.25 3.98
CA GLU A 82 3.89 3.47 5.05
C GLU A 82 3.08 3.56 6.36
N HIS A 83 2.70 4.76 6.77
CA HIS A 83 1.93 4.96 8.01
C HIS A 83 0.51 4.37 7.92
N ALA A 84 -0.10 4.38 6.74
CA ALA A 84 -1.44 3.90 6.51
C ALA A 84 -1.52 2.40 6.18
N ALA A 85 -0.41 1.66 6.11
CA ALA A 85 -0.38 0.26 5.67
C ALA A 85 -1.43 -0.62 6.38
N ASP A 86 -1.56 -0.49 7.70
CA ASP A 86 -2.55 -1.24 8.48
C ASP A 86 -4.01 -0.93 8.10
N VAL A 87 -4.29 0.29 7.61
CA VAL A 87 -5.62 0.75 7.16
C VAL A 87 -5.90 0.30 5.74
N LEU A 88 -4.87 0.25 4.90
CA LEU A 88 -4.99 -0.16 3.50
C LEU A 88 -5.16 -1.68 3.35
N GLN A 89 -4.64 -2.46 4.30
CA GLN A 89 -4.66 -3.92 4.22
C GLN A 89 -6.07 -4.49 3.99
N GLY A 90 -6.24 -5.17 2.86
CA GLY A 90 -7.50 -5.84 2.49
C GLY A 90 -8.57 -4.92 1.87
N GLY A 91 -8.34 -3.61 1.80
CA GLY A 91 -9.24 -2.68 1.12
C GLY A 91 -9.36 -3.00 -0.37
N LYS A 92 -10.49 -2.63 -0.98
CA LYS A 92 -10.85 -3.02 -2.35
C LYS A 92 -11.08 -1.81 -3.23
N ILE A 93 -10.36 -1.76 -4.33
CA ILE A 93 -10.46 -0.76 -5.37
C ILE A 93 -10.97 -1.41 -6.65
N LEU A 94 -11.96 -0.77 -7.27
CA LEU A 94 -12.30 -1.03 -8.67
C LEU A 94 -11.77 0.12 -9.51
N TRP A 95 -10.85 -0.17 -10.44
CA TRP A 95 -10.31 0.80 -11.37
C TRP A 95 -10.95 0.59 -12.75
N VAL A 96 -11.62 1.61 -13.27
CA VAL A 96 -12.31 1.57 -14.57
C VAL A 96 -11.61 2.50 -15.57
N ASP A 97 -10.87 1.91 -16.50
CA ASP A 97 -10.01 2.62 -17.46
C ASP A 97 -9.86 1.81 -18.74
N ASP A 98 -10.01 2.45 -19.90
CA ASP A 98 -9.92 1.78 -21.21
C ASP A 98 -8.48 1.53 -21.68
N ARG A 99 -7.50 2.18 -21.03
CA ARG A 99 -6.06 2.08 -21.31
C ARG A 99 -5.26 1.95 -19.99
N PRO A 100 -5.44 0.83 -19.27
CA PRO A 100 -4.84 0.65 -17.95
C PRO A 100 -3.31 0.49 -17.99
N GLU A 101 -2.69 0.33 -19.15
CA GLU A 101 -1.25 0.08 -19.29
C GLU A 101 -0.42 1.18 -18.60
N GLY A 102 -0.81 2.46 -18.79
CA GLY A 102 -0.15 3.62 -18.16
C GLY A 102 -0.49 3.84 -16.68
N ASN A 103 -1.26 2.92 -16.08
CA ASN A 103 -1.59 2.91 -14.66
C ASN A 103 -0.99 1.71 -13.94
N THR A 104 -0.29 0.82 -14.65
CA THR A 104 0.30 -0.41 -14.10
C THR A 104 1.14 -0.13 -12.85
N PRO A 105 2.03 0.89 -12.82
CA PRO A 105 2.83 1.15 -11.63
C PRO A 105 1.97 1.53 -10.40
N LEU A 106 0.87 2.26 -10.59
CA LEU A 106 -0.05 2.61 -9.51
C LEU A 106 -0.87 1.40 -9.02
N VAL A 107 -1.30 0.54 -9.94
CA VAL A 107 -2.00 -0.71 -9.59
C VAL A 107 -1.08 -1.61 -8.76
N GLU A 108 0.18 -1.75 -9.17
CA GLU A 108 1.19 -2.50 -8.43
C GLU A 108 1.49 -1.86 -7.08
N LEU A 109 1.59 -0.53 -7.01
CA LEU A 109 1.81 0.21 -5.77
C LEU A 109 0.71 -0.06 -4.75
N PHE A 110 -0.55 0.04 -5.17
CA PHE A 110 -1.70 -0.22 -4.29
C PHE A 110 -1.74 -1.68 -3.83
N ARG A 111 -1.41 -2.63 -4.71
CA ARG A 111 -1.31 -4.05 -4.34
C ARG A 111 -0.17 -4.33 -3.36
N ALA A 112 0.99 -3.71 -3.56
CA ALA A 112 2.12 -3.79 -2.63
C ALA A 112 1.76 -3.20 -1.25
N ALA A 113 0.91 -2.17 -1.23
CA ALA A 113 0.35 -1.59 0.00
C ALA A 113 -0.80 -2.43 0.62
N GLY A 114 -1.07 -3.64 0.12
CA GLY A 114 -2.04 -4.56 0.70
C GLY A 114 -3.48 -4.44 0.20
N LEU A 115 -3.73 -3.59 -0.80
CA LEU A 115 -5.05 -3.41 -1.40
C LEU A 115 -5.33 -4.46 -2.48
N HIS A 116 -6.60 -4.80 -2.67
CA HIS A 116 -7.06 -5.56 -3.83
C HIS A 116 -7.53 -4.60 -4.90
N VAL A 117 -6.92 -4.67 -6.07
CA VAL A 117 -7.28 -3.81 -7.22
C VAL A 117 -7.80 -4.69 -8.35
N ASP A 118 -9.10 -4.57 -8.61
CA ASP A 118 -9.74 -5.11 -9.81
C ASP A 118 -9.75 -4.03 -10.90
N VAL A 119 -9.42 -4.40 -12.13
CA VAL A 119 -9.39 -3.49 -13.28
C VAL A 119 -10.51 -3.90 -14.24
N ALA A 120 -11.29 -2.93 -14.70
CA ALA A 120 -12.31 -3.08 -15.73
C ALA A 120 -12.03 -2.12 -16.88
N LEU A 121 -12.12 -2.62 -18.12
CA LEU A 121 -11.79 -1.87 -19.33
C LEU A 121 -12.94 -0.97 -19.81
N SER A 122 -14.14 -1.17 -19.27
CA SER A 122 -15.32 -0.39 -19.65
C SER A 122 -16.34 -0.29 -18.52
N THR A 123 -17.32 0.60 -18.70
CA THR A 123 -18.45 0.74 -17.78
C THR A 123 -19.29 -0.54 -17.75
N GLU A 124 -19.42 -1.21 -18.89
CA GLU A 124 -20.16 -2.46 -19.06
C GLU A 124 -19.51 -3.61 -18.29
N GLU A 125 -18.17 -3.66 -18.28
CA GLU A 125 -17.40 -4.64 -17.51
C GLU A 125 -17.42 -4.33 -16.01
N ALA A 126 -17.32 -3.05 -15.64
CA ALA A 126 -17.36 -2.60 -14.25
C ALA A 126 -18.74 -2.85 -13.59
N THR A 127 -19.82 -2.72 -14.36
CA THR A 127 -21.20 -2.82 -13.84
C THR A 127 -21.51 -4.10 -13.08
N PRO A 128 -21.25 -5.32 -13.61
CA PRO A 128 -21.44 -6.54 -12.84
C PRO A 128 -20.49 -6.64 -11.64
N MET A 129 -19.30 -6.03 -11.67
CA MET A 129 -18.33 -6.08 -10.56
C MET A 129 -18.86 -5.31 -9.35
N PHE A 130 -19.16 -4.01 -9.50
CA PHE A 130 -19.65 -3.19 -8.38
C PHE A 130 -21.04 -3.58 -7.89
N ARG A 131 -21.82 -4.31 -8.70
CA ARG A 131 -23.12 -4.87 -8.27
C ARG A 131 -22.99 -6.15 -7.45
N ARG A 132 -21.94 -6.94 -7.67
CA ARG A 132 -21.75 -8.25 -7.02
C ARG A 132 -20.99 -8.15 -5.72
N ARG A 133 -20.04 -7.22 -5.63
CA ARG A 133 -19.16 -7.07 -4.47
C ARG A 133 -19.05 -5.60 -4.08
N PRO A 134 -19.04 -5.29 -2.77
CA PRO A 134 -18.75 -3.93 -2.32
C PRO A 134 -17.27 -3.62 -2.55
N TYR A 135 -17.02 -2.44 -3.10
CA TYR A 135 -15.70 -1.81 -3.16
C TYR A 135 -15.67 -0.65 -2.18
N ASP A 136 -14.50 -0.34 -1.65
CA ASP A 136 -14.30 0.80 -0.76
C ASP A 136 -14.14 2.10 -1.54
N VAL A 137 -13.52 2.00 -2.73
CA VAL A 137 -13.28 3.12 -3.65
C VAL A 137 -13.40 2.64 -5.10
N ILE A 138 -13.95 3.50 -5.97
CA ILE A 138 -13.86 3.34 -7.42
C ILE A 138 -12.92 4.41 -7.97
N ILE A 139 -11.96 4.03 -8.80
CA ILE A 139 -11.13 4.95 -9.59
C ILE A 139 -11.65 4.88 -11.02
N SER A 140 -11.86 6.03 -11.66
CA SER A 140 -12.45 6.09 -13.01
C SER A 140 -11.74 7.12 -13.86
N ASP A 141 -11.37 6.75 -15.08
CA ASP A 141 -11.18 7.74 -16.15
C ASP A 141 -12.55 8.31 -16.56
N ILE A 142 -12.61 9.60 -16.90
CA ILE A 142 -13.83 10.24 -17.42
C ILE A 142 -14.00 9.89 -18.90
N ASP A 143 -12.92 9.89 -19.66
CA ASP A 143 -12.90 9.71 -21.10
C ASP A 143 -12.55 8.25 -21.41
N ARG A 144 -13.50 7.47 -21.92
CA ARG A 144 -13.26 6.06 -22.30
C ARG A 144 -13.92 5.71 -23.62
N ASP A 145 -13.24 4.95 -24.47
CA ASP A 145 -13.72 4.44 -25.76
C ASP A 145 -14.36 5.53 -26.64
N GLY A 146 -13.75 6.73 -26.65
CA GLY A 146 -14.25 7.90 -27.38
C GLY A 146 -15.46 8.60 -26.75
N ASP A 147 -16.00 8.11 -25.64
CA ASP A 147 -17.06 8.73 -24.86
C ASP A 147 -16.48 9.58 -23.72
N GLN A 148 -16.54 10.90 -23.90
CA GLN A 148 -16.05 11.88 -22.92
C GLN A 148 -16.92 11.99 -21.66
N GLN A 149 -18.01 11.23 -21.59
CA GLN A 149 -18.91 11.18 -20.44
C GLN A 149 -19.02 9.79 -19.85
N ALA A 150 -18.17 8.83 -20.25
CA ALA A 150 -18.24 7.45 -19.77
C ALA A 150 -18.19 7.37 -18.24
N GLY A 151 -17.26 8.10 -17.62
CA GLY A 151 -17.15 8.19 -16.16
C GLY A 151 -18.43 8.75 -15.52
N ILE A 152 -18.99 9.84 -16.05
CA ILE A 152 -20.22 10.47 -15.53
C ILE A 152 -21.45 9.58 -15.72
N LYS A 153 -21.56 8.89 -16.86
CA LYS A 153 -22.64 7.93 -17.13
C LYS A 153 -22.59 6.75 -16.16
N MET A 154 -21.40 6.28 -15.81
CA MET A 154 -21.23 5.24 -14.78
C MET A 154 -21.77 5.70 -13.42
N LEU A 155 -21.60 6.96 -13.04
CA LEU A 155 -22.14 7.49 -11.77
C LEU A 155 -23.67 7.40 -11.70
N ARG A 156 -24.36 7.60 -12.83
CA ARG A 156 -25.82 7.41 -12.92
C ARG A 156 -26.22 5.94 -12.70
N LEU A 157 -25.39 4.99 -13.15
CA LEU A 157 -25.62 3.57 -12.87
C LEU A 157 -25.43 3.27 -11.38
N LEU A 158 -24.40 3.83 -10.74
CA LEU A 158 -24.22 3.70 -9.29
C LEU A 158 -25.43 4.25 -8.53
N GLU A 159 -25.99 5.39 -8.96
CA GLU A 159 -27.22 5.93 -8.40
C GLU A 159 -28.42 5.01 -8.61
N GLN A 160 -28.63 4.54 -9.84
CA GLN A 160 -29.71 3.63 -10.18
C GLN A 160 -29.68 2.34 -9.35
N TYR A 161 -28.49 1.78 -9.12
CA TYR A 161 -28.30 0.57 -8.32
C TYR A 161 -28.17 0.83 -6.82
N LYS A 162 -28.30 2.09 -6.38
CA LYS A 162 -28.17 2.53 -4.97
C LYS A 162 -26.83 2.13 -4.33
N ILE A 163 -25.76 2.26 -5.10
CA ILE A 163 -24.39 2.01 -4.66
C ILE A 163 -23.79 3.33 -4.21
N ASP A 164 -23.40 3.39 -2.93
CA ASP A 164 -22.86 4.57 -2.27
C ASP A 164 -21.35 4.40 -2.02
N VAL A 165 -20.60 4.25 -3.11
CA VAL A 165 -19.14 4.11 -3.09
C VAL A 165 -18.53 5.41 -3.61
N PRO A 166 -17.55 6.01 -2.90
CA PRO A 166 -16.87 7.20 -3.38
C PRO A 166 -16.07 6.91 -4.65
N VAL A 167 -16.09 7.88 -5.58
CA VAL A 167 -15.41 7.79 -6.86
C VAL A 167 -14.27 8.82 -6.92
N LEU A 168 -13.08 8.36 -7.27
CA LEU A 168 -11.95 9.18 -7.64
C LEU A 168 -11.87 9.26 -9.16
N ILE A 169 -11.76 10.47 -9.68
CA ILE A 169 -11.47 10.66 -11.09
C ILE A 169 -9.95 10.75 -11.26
N TYR A 170 -9.41 9.83 -12.04
CA TYR A 170 -8.00 9.88 -12.46
C TYR A 170 -7.97 9.93 -13.98
N THR A 171 -7.56 11.06 -14.53
CA THR A 171 -7.63 11.30 -15.98
C THR A 171 -6.50 12.21 -16.42
N GLY A 172 -6.05 12.06 -17.67
CA GLY A 172 -5.02 12.92 -18.25
C GLY A 172 -5.50 14.35 -18.51
N ARG A 173 -6.82 14.58 -18.61
CA ARG A 173 -7.41 15.92 -18.77
C ARG A 173 -8.71 16.01 -17.98
N PHE A 174 -8.71 16.90 -16.98
CA PHE A 174 -9.91 17.18 -16.19
C PHE A 174 -10.60 18.44 -16.69
N ASP A 175 -11.91 18.33 -16.92
CA ASP A 175 -12.78 19.44 -17.30
C ASP A 175 -13.99 19.47 -16.35
N PRO A 176 -14.02 20.41 -15.39
CA PRO A 176 -15.06 20.46 -14.36
C PRO A 176 -16.46 20.80 -14.91
N GLU A 177 -16.57 21.34 -16.12
CA GLU A 177 -17.88 21.63 -16.73
C GLU A 177 -18.62 20.38 -17.21
N ARG A 178 -17.93 19.22 -17.27
CA ARG A 178 -18.51 17.94 -17.71
C ARG A 178 -19.47 17.29 -16.71
N GLY A 179 -19.56 17.83 -15.50
CA GLY A 179 -20.53 17.45 -14.48
C GLY A 179 -19.89 17.11 -13.15
N VAL A 180 -20.62 17.41 -12.08
CA VAL A 180 -20.19 17.16 -10.69
C VAL A 180 -21.25 16.29 -10.03
N ASP A 181 -20.94 15.04 -9.75
CA ASP A 181 -21.77 14.14 -8.95
C ASP A 181 -21.30 14.17 -7.50
N ARG A 182 -22.22 14.02 -6.54
CA ARG A 182 -21.91 13.99 -5.10
C ARG A 182 -20.95 12.84 -4.71
N ARG A 183 -20.87 11.79 -5.51
CA ARG A 183 -19.99 10.63 -5.27
C ARG A 183 -18.56 10.92 -5.68
N ILE A 184 -18.31 11.93 -6.51
CA ILE A 184 -16.95 12.32 -6.87
C ILE A 184 -16.32 12.94 -5.63
N PHE A 185 -15.36 12.22 -5.05
CA PHE A 185 -14.61 12.68 -3.89
C PHE A 185 -13.52 13.68 -4.30
N ALA A 186 -12.77 13.33 -5.35
CA ALA A 186 -11.70 14.15 -5.91
C ALA A 186 -11.46 13.80 -7.38
N ALA A 187 -10.82 14.72 -8.10
CA ALA A 187 -10.32 14.51 -9.45
C ALA A 187 -8.85 14.95 -9.52
N THR A 188 -7.99 14.17 -10.18
CA THR A 188 -6.57 14.52 -10.32
C THR A 188 -5.95 13.90 -11.57
N THR A 189 -4.88 14.53 -12.04
CA THR A 189 -3.98 14.04 -13.09
C THR A 189 -2.65 13.56 -12.49
N ALA A 190 -2.44 13.73 -11.18
CA ALA A 190 -1.18 13.52 -10.50
C ALA A 190 -1.19 12.21 -9.70
N PRO A 191 -0.29 11.24 -9.98
CA PRO A 191 -0.21 9.97 -9.26
C PRO A 191 -0.08 10.13 -7.74
N VAL A 192 0.72 11.11 -7.29
CA VAL A 192 0.95 11.38 -5.87
C VAL A 192 -0.32 11.84 -5.14
N GLU A 193 -1.15 12.67 -5.80
CA GLU A 193 -2.42 13.09 -5.22
C GLU A 193 -3.41 11.93 -5.17
N LEU A 194 -3.44 11.07 -6.21
CA LEU A 194 -4.27 9.88 -6.22
C LEU A 194 -3.97 8.98 -5.02
N VAL A 195 -2.69 8.77 -4.71
CA VAL A 195 -2.26 8.01 -3.52
C VAL A 195 -2.80 8.65 -2.23
N HIS A 196 -2.71 9.97 -2.10
CA HIS A 196 -3.26 10.68 -0.94
C HIS A 196 -4.77 10.49 -0.81
N TYR A 197 -5.53 10.65 -1.89
CA TYR A 197 -6.98 10.49 -1.86
C TYR A 197 -7.43 9.06 -1.56
N VAL A 198 -6.71 8.05 -2.09
CA VAL A 198 -6.99 6.65 -1.76
C VAL A 198 -6.79 6.41 -0.27
N ILE A 199 -5.68 6.88 0.33
CA ILE A 199 -5.43 6.75 1.77
C ILE A 199 -6.56 7.39 2.58
N ASP A 200 -6.93 8.63 2.25
CA ASP A 200 -7.98 9.37 2.96
C ASP A 200 -9.33 8.65 2.90
N LEU A 201 -9.68 8.06 1.75
CA LEU A 201 -10.93 7.32 1.58
C LEU A 201 -10.91 5.99 2.35
N MET A 202 -9.79 5.27 2.36
CA MET A 202 -9.66 4.02 3.10
C MET A 202 -9.73 4.24 4.61
N GLU A 203 -9.10 5.29 5.13
CA GLU A 203 -9.22 5.71 6.53
C GLU A 203 -10.70 5.97 6.90
N ARG A 204 -11.43 6.69 6.05
CA ARG A 204 -12.87 6.96 6.26
C ARG A 204 -13.72 5.70 6.16
N ALA A 205 -13.44 4.81 5.22
CA ALA A 205 -14.17 3.55 5.05
C ALA A 205 -14.03 2.68 6.31
N ARG A 206 -12.81 2.57 6.84
CA ARG A 206 -12.52 1.81 8.05
C ARG A 206 -13.23 2.38 9.28
N LEU A 207 -13.25 3.70 9.45
CA LEU A 207 -13.97 4.36 10.54
C LEU A 207 -15.48 4.12 10.51
N ARG A 208 -16.10 3.97 9.33
CA ARG A 208 -17.53 3.63 9.20
C ARG A 208 -17.86 2.18 9.50
N SER A 209 -16.86 1.30 9.50
CA SER A 209 -17.02 -0.14 9.77
C SER A 209 -16.87 -0.51 11.26
N LEU A 210 -16.44 0.44 12.09
CA LEU A 210 -16.35 0.33 13.55
C LEU A 210 -17.67 0.77 14.22
#